data_AF-A0A7J8TPC5-F1
#
_entry.id   AF-A0A7J8TPC5-F1
#
_cell.length_a   1.000
_cell.length_b   1.000
_cell.length_c   1.000
_cell.angle_alpha   90.00
_cell.angle_beta   90.00
_cell.angle_gamma   90.00
#
_symmetry.space_group_name_H-M   'P 1'
#
loop_
_entity.id
_entity.type
_entity.pdbx_description
1 polymer ?
#
loop_
_entity_poly.entity_id
_entity_poly.type
_entity_poly.pdbx_seq_one_letter_code
_entity_poly.pdbx_strand_id
1 'polypeptide(L)'
;MIAARRREREYFQSSPEYSHLAHRMGSEHLGKMLSKHLETVIKSRIPGLQSLINKTIIELEGELTKLGKPIAADAGGKLYTTMEICRAFDQNFKEHLDGVRAGGEKIYGVFDNQLPAALKRLQFDKHLSIENVRKLITEADGYQPHLIAPEQGYRRLIESCLVTIRGPAEAAVDGVHAILKGIVQKAIAETTELKQYPTLRVEVGNAAFESLERMREESKRATLQLVDMECGYLTVDFFRKLPQDVEKGGNPTHSLFDRYNDSYLRRVGSTVLQYVNMTCASLRNSIPKSIVYCQVREAKRSLLDFFFTELGKKESKQLSKMLDEDPAVQQRRANLAKRLELYRSAQHEIDAVAWSK
;
A
#
# COMPACT_ATOMS: atom_id res chain seq x y z
N MET A 1 -63.32 49.05 -14.56
CA MET A 1 -61.95 49.64 -14.59
C MET A 1 -61.76 50.68 -15.70
N ILE A 2 -62.10 50.38 -16.96
CA ILE A 2 -61.84 51.29 -18.10
C ILE A 2 -62.59 52.63 -17.97
N ALA A 3 -63.87 52.60 -17.59
CA ALA A 3 -64.67 53.80 -17.39
C ALA A 3 -64.16 54.71 -16.25
N ALA A 4 -63.59 54.13 -15.20
CA ALA A 4 -62.99 54.87 -14.08
C ALA A 4 -61.69 55.55 -14.49
N ARG A 5 -60.81 54.85 -15.24
CA ARG A 5 -59.57 55.43 -15.79
C ARG A 5 -59.85 56.55 -16.81
N ARG A 6 -60.91 56.42 -17.60
CA ARG A 6 -61.34 57.48 -18.54
C ARG A 6 -61.80 58.73 -17.78
N ARG A 7 -62.68 58.57 -16.79
CA ARG A 7 -63.12 59.68 -15.91
C ARG A 7 -61.96 60.33 -15.17
N GLU A 8 -61.00 59.55 -14.68
CA GLU A 8 -59.79 60.04 -14.03
C GLU A 8 -58.93 60.91 -14.98
N ARG A 9 -58.70 60.46 -16.22
CA ARG A 9 -57.98 61.27 -17.21
C ARG A 9 -58.72 62.55 -17.57
N GLU A 10 -60.02 62.47 -17.81
CA GLU A 10 -60.86 63.62 -18.14
C GLU A 10 -60.85 64.65 -17.01
N TYR A 11 -60.92 64.21 -15.74
CA TYR A 11 -60.82 65.07 -14.57
C TYR A 11 -59.47 65.81 -14.51
N PHE A 12 -58.34 65.09 -14.66
CA PHE A 12 -57.03 65.73 -14.60
C PHE A 12 -56.76 66.65 -15.80
N GLN A 13 -57.34 66.39 -16.97
CA GLN A 13 -57.18 67.23 -18.17
C GLN A 13 -58.06 68.49 -18.15
N SER A 14 -59.30 68.39 -17.63
CA SER A 14 -60.28 69.48 -17.64
C SER A 14 -60.17 70.42 -16.44
N SER A 15 -59.49 70.02 -15.36
CA SER A 15 -59.37 70.85 -14.16
C SER A 15 -58.32 71.97 -14.33
N PRO A 16 -58.67 73.26 -14.14
CA PRO A 16 -57.76 74.39 -14.36
C PRO A 16 -56.55 74.37 -13.41
N GLU A 17 -56.68 73.78 -12.22
CA GLU A 17 -55.59 73.65 -11.23
C GLU A 17 -54.61 72.52 -11.58
N TYR A 18 -55.06 71.43 -12.20
CA TYR A 18 -54.25 70.21 -12.42
C TYR A 18 -53.93 69.91 -13.89
N SER A 19 -54.52 70.63 -14.85
CA SER A 19 -54.35 70.41 -16.29
C SER A 19 -52.88 70.38 -16.72
N HIS A 20 -52.07 71.29 -16.17
CA HIS A 20 -50.62 71.37 -16.43
C HIS A 20 -49.84 70.14 -15.90
N LEU A 21 -50.38 69.42 -14.91
CA LEU A 21 -49.81 68.21 -14.31
C LEU A 21 -50.50 66.92 -14.77
N ALA A 22 -51.50 66.99 -15.66
CA ALA A 22 -52.30 65.83 -16.08
C ALA A 22 -51.45 64.64 -16.57
N HIS A 23 -50.28 64.91 -17.16
CA HIS A 23 -49.34 63.89 -17.63
C HIS A 23 -48.59 63.14 -16.50
N ARG A 24 -48.56 63.69 -15.28
CA ARG A 24 -47.92 63.13 -14.07
C ARG A 24 -48.92 62.66 -13.01
N MET A 25 -50.21 62.74 -13.30
CA MET A 25 -51.28 62.42 -12.35
C MET A 25 -52.07 61.19 -12.79
N GLY A 26 -52.78 60.59 -11.84
CA GLY A 26 -53.65 59.45 -12.05
C GLY A 26 -52.98 58.08 -11.88
N SER A 27 -53.85 57.07 -11.76
CA SER A 27 -53.50 55.68 -11.43
C SER A 27 -52.56 55.03 -12.46
N GLU A 28 -52.65 55.40 -13.73
CA GLU A 28 -51.77 54.87 -14.78
C GLU A 28 -50.34 55.42 -14.66
N HIS A 29 -50.20 56.71 -14.35
CA HIS A 29 -48.89 57.31 -14.12
C HIS A 29 -48.23 56.73 -12.86
N LEU A 30 -49.01 56.59 -11.77
CA LEU A 30 -48.57 55.94 -10.54
C LEU A 30 -48.11 54.50 -10.79
N GLY A 31 -48.90 53.72 -11.55
CA GLY A 31 -48.54 52.35 -11.91
C GLY A 31 -47.21 52.27 -12.67
N LYS A 32 -47.01 53.11 -13.68
CA LYS A 32 -45.74 53.21 -14.42
C LYS A 32 -44.57 53.61 -13.53
N MET A 33 -44.79 54.56 -12.61
CA MET A 33 -43.76 55.04 -11.69
C MET A 33 -43.35 53.96 -10.68
N LEU A 34 -44.32 53.25 -10.09
CA LEU A 34 -44.07 52.12 -9.20
C LEU A 34 -43.36 50.97 -9.91
N SER A 35 -43.77 50.62 -11.14
CA SER A 35 -43.08 49.60 -11.94
C SER A 35 -41.62 49.98 -12.23
N LYS A 36 -41.35 51.22 -12.63
CA LYS A 36 -39.98 51.71 -12.88
C LYS A 36 -39.13 51.72 -11.60
N HIS A 37 -39.73 52.13 -10.48
CA HIS A 37 -39.05 52.11 -9.19
C HIS A 37 -38.72 50.67 -8.76
N LEU A 38 -39.68 49.75 -8.86
CA LEU A 38 -39.48 48.33 -8.55
C LEU A 38 -38.40 47.71 -9.44
N GLU A 39 -38.42 47.97 -10.74
CA GLU A 39 -37.38 47.50 -11.68
C GLU A 39 -35.98 48.00 -11.28
N THR A 40 -35.87 49.27 -10.90
CA THR A 40 -34.60 49.87 -10.43
C THR A 40 -34.09 49.19 -9.17
N VAL A 41 -34.98 48.97 -8.19
CA VAL A 41 -34.66 48.27 -6.95
C VAL A 41 -34.23 46.83 -7.23
N ILE A 42 -34.96 46.09 -8.07
CA ILE A 42 -34.62 44.72 -8.46
C ILE A 42 -33.23 44.68 -9.12
N LYS A 43 -32.98 45.52 -10.14
CA LYS A 43 -31.68 45.59 -10.83
C LYS A 43 -30.52 45.90 -9.86
N SER A 44 -30.74 46.78 -8.89
CA SER A 44 -29.71 47.11 -7.88
C SER A 44 -29.37 45.94 -6.95
N ARG A 45 -30.29 44.99 -6.75
CA ARG A 45 -30.10 43.82 -5.86
C ARG A 45 -29.53 42.61 -6.58
N ILE A 46 -29.71 42.49 -7.91
CA ILE A 46 -29.24 41.35 -8.72
C ILE A 46 -27.76 41.00 -8.49
N PRO A 47 -26.79 41.94 -8.54
CA PRO A 47 -25.37 41.61 -8.35
C PRO A 47 -25.08 41.01 -6.97
N GLY A 48 -25.76 41.49 -5.92
CA GLY A 48 -25.64 40.97 -4.57
C GLY A 48 -26.19 39.54 -4.44
N LEU A 49 -27.33 39.26 -5.09
CA LEU A 49 -27.91 37.92 -5.15
C LEU A 49 -27.01 36.96 -5.93
N GLN A 50 -26.45 37.39 -7.07
CA GLN A 50 -25.53 36.59 -7.87
C GLN A 50 -24.28 36.20 -7.06
N SER A 51 -23.69 37.15 -6.32
CA SER A 51 -22.56 36.88 -5.43
C SER A 51 -22.91 35.88 -4.33
N LEU A 52 -24.07 36.05 -3.68
CA LEU A 52 -24.55 35.13 -2.63
C LEU A 52 -24.75 33.71 -3.17
N ILE A 53 -25.39 33.56 -4.33
CA ILE A 53 -25.63 32.27 -4.97
C ILE A 53 -24.31 31.60 -5.31
N ASN A 54 -23.39 32.32 -5.99
CA ASN A 54 -22.09 31.77 -6.36
C ASN A 54 -21.29 31.31 -5.14
N LYS A 55 -21.27 32.11 -4.07
CA LYS A 55 -20.61 31.74 -2.81
C LYS A 55 -21.24 30.49 -2.19
N THR A 56 -22.57 30.42 -2.15
CA THR A 56 -23.30 29.29 -1.57
C THR A 56 -23.09 28.01 -2.40
N ILE A 57 -23.03 28.10 -3.73
CA ILE A 57 -22.68 26.98 -4.62
C ILE A 57 -21.31 26.42 -4.26
N ILE A 58 -20.29 27.27 -4.14
CA ILE A 58 -18.92 26.85 -3.78
C ILE A 58 -18.88 26.17 -2.41
N GLU A 59 -19.60 26.72 -1.42
CA GLU A 59 -19.69 26.12 -0.08
C GLU A 59 -20.36 24.74 -0.11
N LEU A 60 -21.47 24.59 -0.84
CA LEU A 60 -22.19 23.33 -1.00
C LEU A 60 -21.37 22.28 -1.77
N GLU A 61 -20.66 22.68 -2.83
CA GLU A 61 -19.74 21.81 -3.58
C GLU A 61 -18.57 21.34 -2.69
N GLY A 62 -18.02 22.23 -1.87
CA GLY A 62 -17.00 21.89 -0.89
C GLY A 62 -17.48 20.89 0.16
N GLU A 63 -18.70 21.05 0.68
CA GLU A 63 -19.30 20.07 1.60
C GLU A 63 -19.57 18.72 0.93
N LEU A 64 -20.12 18.72 -0.29
CA LEU A 64 -20.38 17.49 -1.04
C LEU A 64 -19.09 16.73 -1.34
N THR A 65 -18.01 17.44 -1.69
CA THR A 65 -16.70 16.84 -1.94
C THR A 65 -16.16 16.15 -0.69
N LYS A 66 -16.34 16.75 0.51
CA LYS A 66 -15.94 16.14 1.78
C LYS A 66 -16.76 14.90 2.13
N LEU A 67 -18.05 14.90 1.80
CA LEU A 67 -18.93 13.74 2.02
C LEU A 67 -18.68 12.63 1.00
N GLY A 68 -18.07 12.91 -0.15
CA GLY A 68 -17.80 11.93 -1.20
C GLY A 68 -18.95 11.77 -2.20
N LYS A 69 -18.71 10.95 -3.24
CA LYS A 69 -19.66 10.73 -4.34
C LYS A 69 -20.84 9.84 -3.91
N PRO A 70 -22.04 10.04 -4.46
CA PRO A 70 -23.15 9.13 -4.26
C PRO A 70 -22.83 7.76 -4.87
N ILE A 71 -23.13 6.69 -4.14
CA ILE A 71 -22.99 5.32 -4.63
C ILE A 71 -24.22 4.98 -5.47
N ALA A 72 -24.00 4.37 -6.64
CA ALA A 72 -25.12 3.92 -7.48
C ALA A 72 -25.93 2.81 -6.78
N ALA A 73 -27.24 2.76 -7.03
CA ALA A 73 -28.12 1.79 -6.38
C ALA A 73 -27.93 0.36 -6.92
N ASP A 74 -27.49 0.23 -8.16
CA ASP A 74 -27.28 -1.04 -8.84
C ASP A 74 -26.01 -1.77 -8.39
N ALA A 75 -25.96 -3.07 -8.66
CA ALA A 75 -24.83 -3.92 -8.26
C ALA A 75 -23.51 -3.49 -8.93
N GLY A 76 -23.57 -3.05 -10.20
CA GLY A 76 -22.41 -2.69 -10.98
C GLY A 76 -21.74 -1.43 -10.45
N GLY A 77 -22.51 -0.39 -10.12
CA GLY A 77 -21.94 0.82 -9.55
C GLY A 77 -21.39 0.64 -8.14
N LYS A 78 -21.99 -0.24 -7.30
CA LYS A 78 -21.41 -0.62 -5.99
C LYS A 78 -20.09 -1.35 -6.14
N LEU A 79 -20.02 -2.30 -7.08
CA LEU A 79 -18.79 -3.00 -7.40
C LEU A 79 -17.71 -2.02 -7.87
N TYR A 80 -18.05 -1.14 -8.80
CA TYR A 80 -17.14 -0.12 -9.32
C TYR A 80 -16.59 0.79 -8.20
N THR A 81 -17.47 1.31 -7.34
CA THR A 81 -17.07 2.16 -6.20
C THR A 81 -16.13 1.40 -5.27
N THR A 82 -16.46 0.14 -4.94
CA THR A 82 -15.60 -0.69 -4.09
C THR A 82 -14.22 -0.88 -4.71
N MET A 83 -14.15 -1.15 -6.02
CA MET A 83 -12.88 -1.27 -6.74
C MET A 83 -12.10 0.04 -6.81
N GLU A 84 -12.77 1.19 -6.98
CA GLU A 84 -12.14 2.52 -7.00
C GLU A 84 -11.45 2.79 -5.66
N ILE A 85 -12.13 2.52 -4.54
CA ILE A 85 -11.58 2.66 -3.18
C ILE A 85 -10.38 1.74 -2.97
N CYS A 86 -10.49 0.48 -3.41
CA CYS A 86 -9.39 -0.49 -3.29
C CYS A 86 -8.17 -0.08 -4.13
N ARG A 87 -8.37 0.51 -5.31
CA ARG A 87 -7.29 1.05 -6.15
C ARG A 87 -6.61 2.25 -5.50
N ALA A 88 -7.36 3.14 -4.84
CA ALA A 88 -6.78 4.23 -4.08
C ALA A 88 -5.89 3.72 -2.94
N PHE A 89 -6.36 2.71 -2.19
CA PHE A 89 -5.54 2.03 -1.19
C PHE A 89 -4.28 1.38 -1.78
N ASP A 90 -4.42 0.65 -2.89
CA ASP A 90 -3.30 -0.03 -3.56
C ASP A 90 -2.25 0.97 -4.05
N GLN A 91 -2.68 2.13 -4.57
CA GLN A 91 -1.80 3.21 -4.95
C GLN A 91 -1.05 3.78 -3.74
N ASN A 92 -1.75 4.08 -2.64
CA ASN A 92 -1.12 4.54 -1.40
C ASN A 92 -0.12 3.50 -0.86
N PHE A 93 -0.48 2.21 -0.89
CA PHE A 93 0.42 1.13 -0.48
C PHE A 93 1.71 1.11 -1.32
N LYS A 94 1.59 1.22 -2.65
CA LYS A 94 2.74 1.27 -3.57
C LYS A 94 3.63 2.47 -3.30
N GLU A 95 3.04 3.64 -3.03
CA GLU A 95 3.79 4.86 -2.70
C GLU A 95 4.58 4.72 -1.39
N HIS A 96 3.97 4.12 -0.35
CA HIS A 96 4.70 3.84 0.90
C HIS A 96 5.80 2.79 0.74
N LEU A 97 5.57 1.80 -0.12
CA LEU A 97 6.54 0.74 -0.40
C LEU A 97 7.76 1.27 -1.16
N ASP A 98 7.53 2.08 -2.20
CA ASP A 98 8.58 2.72 -3.01
C ASP A 98 9.22 3.92 -2.29
N GLY A 99 8.52 4.51 -1.32
CA GLY A 99 8.96 5.69 -0.59
C GLY A 99 10.25 5.45 0.20
N VAL A 100 11.28 6.25 -0.09
CA VAL A 100 12.62 6.18 0.53
C VAL A 100 12.55 6.19 2.06
N ARG A 101 11.62 6.92 2.69
CA ARG A 101 11.55 7.09 4.15
C ARG A 101 10.51 6.21 4.88
N ALA A 102 9.63 5.51 4.18
CA ALA A 102 8.47 4.84 4.80
C ALA A 102 8.60 3.31 4.88
N GLY A 103 8.99 2.68 3.77
CA GLY A 103 9.08 1.23 3.62
C GLY A 103 10.44 0.75 3.12
N GLY A 104 10.92 1.31 2.01
CA GLY A 104 12.16 0.88 1.35
C GLY A 104 13.39 0.86 2.28
N GLU A 105 13.68 1.98 2.96
CA GLU A 105 14.81 2.07 3.90
C GLU A 105 14.74 1.05 5.04
N LYS A 106 13.53 0.74 5.54
CA LYS A 106 13.37 -0.26 6.59
C LYS A 106 13.70 -1.67 6.08
N ILE A 107 13.28 -1.99 4.85
CA ILE A 107 13.60 -3.25 4.19
C ILE A 107 15.11 -3.36 3.95
N TYR A 108 15.75 -2.28 3.46
CA TYR A 108 17.22 -2.22 3.37
C TYR A 108 17.88 -2.43 4.74
N GLY A 109 17.33 -1.86 5.80
CA GLY A 109 17.81 -2.09 7.17
C GLY A 109 17.82 -3.57 7.58
N VAL A 110 16.85 -4.37 7.12
CA VAL A 110 16.85 -5.83 7.35
C VAL A 110 18.00 -6.49 6.60
N PHE A 111 18.21 -6.14 5.34
CA PHE A 111 19.19 -6.80 4.47
C PHE A 111 20.64 -6.36 4.71
N ASP A 112 20.86 -5.08 5.00
CA ASP A 112 22.21 -4.51 5.09
C ASP A 112 22.74 -4.51 6.53
N ASN A 113 21.85 -4.48 7.52
CA ASN A 113 22.22 -4.42 8.94
C ASN A 113 21.84 -5.70 9.69
N GLN A 114 20.56 -6.07 9.72
CA GLN A 114 20.08 -7.15 10.60
C GLN A 114 20.59 -8.53 10.16
N LEU A 115 20.40 -8.91 8.89
CA LEU A 115 20.85 -10.20 8.37
C LEU A 115 22.38 -10.37 8.48
N PRO A 116 23.22 -9.40 8.07
CA PRO A 116 24.67 -9.54 8.19
C PRO A 116 25.13 -9.58 9.65
N ALA A 117 24.48 -8.84 10.55
CA ALA A 117 24.76 -8.93 11.99
C ALA A 117 24.36 -10.29 12.57
N ALA A 118 23.22 -10.86 12.14
CA ALA A 118 22.79 -12.18 12.56
C ALA A 118 23.75 -13.28 12.07
N LEU A 119 24.20 -13.21 10.82
CA LEU A 119 25.21 -14.13 10.27
C LEU A 119 26.54 -14.05 11.02
N LYS A 120 27.01 -12.83 11.35
CA LYS A 120 28.25 -12.63 12.12
C LYS A 120 28.17 -13.15 13.57
N ARG A 121 26.97 -13.25 14.14
CA ARG A 121 26.77 -13.79 15.49
C ARG A 121 26.80 -15.32 15.53
N LEU A 122 26.74 -16.00 14.39
CA LEU A 122 26.87 -17.45 14.32
C LEU A 122 28.29 -17.84 14.77
N GLN A 123 28.37 -18.71 15.78
CA GLN A 123 29.64 -19.11 16.37
C GLN A 123 30.20 -20.35 15.67
N PHE A 124 30.58 -20.21 14.40
CA PHE A 124 31.14 -21.33 13.62
C PHE A 124 32.36 -21.95 14.28
N ASP A 125 33.19 -21.17 14.98
CA ASP A 125 34.36 -21.67 15.71
C ASP A 125 34.01 -22.70 16.78
N LYS A 126 32.83 -22.61 17.41
CA LYS A 126 32.37 -23.62 18.38
C LYS A 126 32.00 -24.93 17.68
N HIS A 127 31.31 -24.83 16.54
CA HIS A 127 30.99 -25.98 15.69
C HIS A 127 32.26 -26.64 15.12
N LEU A 128 33.33 -25.86 14.92
CA LEU A 128 34.60 -26.31 14.35
C LEU A 128 35.70 -26.52 15.42
N SER A 129 35.32 -26.74 16.67
CA SER A 129 36.26 -27.11 17.73
C SER A 129 37.02 -28.39 17.38
N ILE A 130 38.30 -28.49 17.79
CA ILE A 130 39.17 -29.63 17.46
C ILE A 130 38.55 -30.96 17.90
N GLU A 131 37.89 -30.99 19.06
CA GLU A 131 37.17 -32.16 19.56
C GLU A 131 36.02 -32.57 18.64
N ASN A 132 35.20 -31.62 18.18
CA ASN A 132 34.09 -31.92 17.28
C ASN A 132 34.57 -32.33 15.88
N VAL A 133 35.61 -31.67 15.36
CA VAL A 133 36.24 -32.03 14.09
C VAL A 133 36.82 -33.44 14.15
N ARG A 134 37.54 -33.80 15.22
CA ARG A 134 38.06 -35.16 15.43
C ARG A 134 36.91 -36.16 15.44
N LYS A 135 35.88 -35.91 16.26
CA LYS A 135 34.72 -36.79 16.38
C LYS A 135 34.05 -37.03 15.02
N LEU A 136 33.69 -35.98 14.30
CA LEU A 136 32.94 -36.09 13.04
C LEU A 136 33.77 -36.71 11.91
N ILE A 137 35.08 -36.47 11.86
CA ILE A 137 35.96 -37.09 10.87
C ILE A 137 36.14 -38.58 11.17
N THR A 138 36.45 -38.95 12.43
CA THR A 138 36.61 -40.36 12.82
C THR A 138 35.31 -41.14 12.64
N GLU A 139 34.16 -40.55 12.96
CA GLU A 139 32.84 -41.16 12.70
C GLU A 139 32.53 -41.33 11.21
N ALA A 140 33.02 -40.41 10.36
CA ALA A 140 32.80 -40.48 8.92
C ALA A 140 33.74 -41.47 8.21
N ASP A 141 34.98 -41.62 8.69
CA ASP A 141 35.97 -42.54 8.13
C ASP A 141 35.75 -44.00 8.59
N GLY A 142 35.07 -44.21 9.71
CA GLY A 142 34.77 -45.55 10.21
C GLY A 142 36.02 -46.36 10.56
N TYR A 143 35.94 -47.69 10.49
CA TYR A 143 37.02 -48.60 10.87
C TYR A 143 38.10 -48.81 9.78
N GLN A 144 37.87 -48.34 8.55
CA GLN A 144 38.76 -48.56 7.41
C GLN A 144 39.13 -47.21 6.74
N PRO A 145 40.39 -46.77 6.83
CA PRO A 145 40.80 -45.50 6.25
C PRO A 145 40.71 -45.53 4.72
N HIS A 146 39.98 -44.58 4.14
CA HIS A 146 39.84 -44.43 2.69
C HIS A 146 41.15 -43.89 2.07
N LEU A 147 41.48 -44.34 0.86
CA LEU A 147 42.64 -43.87 0.07
C LEU A 147 42.46 -42.43 -0.48
N ILE A 148 41.26 -41.88 -0.34
CA ILE A 148 40.87 -40.53 -0.76
C ILE A 148 40.51 -39.78 0.52
N ALA A 149 40.86 -38.48 0.60
CA ALA A 149 40.60 -37.63 1.77
C ALA A 149 39.15 -37.77 2.29
N PRO A 150 38.87 -37.59 3.60
CA PRO A 150 37.58 -37.83 4.25
C PRO A 150 36.45 -36.92 3.74
N GLU A 151 35.97 -37.17 2.53
CA GLU A 151 34.94 -36.38 1.84
C GLU A 151 33.66 -36.28 2.68
N GLN A 152 33.30 -37.39 3.34
CA GLN A 152 32.10 -37.47 4.16
C GLN A 152 32.23 -36.67 5.47
N GLY A 153 33.43 -36.60 6.06
CA GLY A 153 33.69 -35.80 7.26
C GLY A 153 33.60 -34.31 6.97
N TYR A 154 34.20 -33.87 5.86
CA TYR A 154 34.07 -32.49 5.38
C TYR A 154 32.61 -32.12 5.10
N ARG A 155 31.85 -32.98 4.39
CA ARG A 155 30.42 -32.73 4.14
C ARG A 155 29.63 -32.52 5.43
N ARG A 156 29.76 -33.42 6.41
CA ARG A 156 29.03 -33.33 7.68
C ARG A 156 29.40 -32.07 8.47
N LEU A 157 30.68 -31.70 8.49
CA LEU A 157 31.14 -30.48 9.17
C LEU A 157 30.55 -29.23 8.52
N ILE A 158 30.61 -29.15 7.18
CA ILE A 158 30.06 -28.03 6.42
C ILE A 158 28.54 -27.94 6.64
N GLU A 159 27.82 -29.05 6.48
CA GLU A 159 26.38 -29.12 6.69
C GLU A 159 25.99 -28.66 8.10
N SER A 160 26.71 -29.11 9.13
CA SER A 160 26.46 -28.71 10.53
C SER A 160 26.58 -27.20 10.76
N CYS A 161 27.43 -26.51 9.99
CA CYS A 161 27.57 -25.07 10.03
C CYS A 161 26.49 -24.38 9.21
N LEU A 162 26.26 -24.81 7.96
CA LEU A 162 25.32 -24.16 7.04
C LEU A 162 23.87 -24.24 7.51
N VAL A 163 23.46 -25.34 8.16
CA VAL A 163 22.09 -25.47 8.72
C VAL A 163 21.78 -24.36 9.73
N THR A 164 22.77 -23.83 10.45
CA THR A 164 22.56 -22.73 11.42
C THR A 164 22.15 -21.42 10.75
N ILE A 165 22.40 -21.25 9.44
CA ILE A 165 22.03 -20.07 8.65
C ILE A 165 20.51 -19.99 8.44
N ARG A 166 19.79 -21.11 8.55
CA ARG A 166 18.32 -21.16 8.42
C ARG A 166 17.63 -20.20 9.38
N GLY A 167 18.11 -20.09 10.62
CA GLY A 167 17.55 -19.19 11.63
C GLY A 167 17.62 -17.71 11.22
N PRO A 168 18.81 -17.16 10.94
CA PRO A 168 18.96 -15.80 10.40
C PRO A 168 18.18 -15.54 9.10
N ALA A 169 18.11 -16.54 8.21
CA ALA A 169 17.37 -16.43 6.96
C ALA A 169 15.85 -16.30 7.18
N GLU A 170 15.29 -17.12 8.07
CA GLU A 170 13.88 -17.04 8.49
C GLU A 170 13.58 -15.72 9.20
N ALA A 171 14.46 -15.27 10.10
CA ALA A 171 14.30 -13.99 10.78
C ALA A 171 14.27 -12.80 9.80
N ALA A 172 15.03 -12.86 8.69
CA ALA A 172 14.98 -11.83 7.66
C ALA A 172 13.65 -11.84 6.87
N VAL A 173 13.10 -13.02 6.56
CA VAL A 173 11.77 -13.18 5.97
C VAL A 173 10.70 -12.55 6.88
N ASP A 174 10.73 -12.89 8.17
CA ASP A 174 9.77 -12.39 9.16
C ASP A 174 9.90 -10.88 9.37
N GLY A 175 11.12 -10.35 9.38
CA GLY A 175 11.39 -8.91 9.49
C GLY A 175 10.78 -8.11 8.34
N VAL A 176 10.91 -8.60 7.10
CA VAL A 176 10.30 -7.95 5.92
C VAL A 176 8.78 -8.03 5.98
N HIS A 177 8.22 -9.19 6.35
CA HIS A 177 6.77 -9.35 6.52
C HIS A 177 6.17 -8.36 7.53
N ALA A 178 6.82 -8.18 8.68
CA ALA A 178 6.38 -7.22 9.70
C ALA A 178 6.37 -5.78 9.17
N ILE A 179 7.37 -5.41 8.35
CA ILE A 179 7.42 -4.10 7.70
C ILE A 179 6.27 -3.94 6.70
N LEU A 180 6.02 -4.95 5.85
CA LEU A 180 4.91 -4.93 4.88
C LEU A 180 3.55 -4.79 5.58
N LYS A 181 3.33 -5.52 6.69
CA LYS A 181 2.13 -5.36 7.53
C LYS A 181 1.99 -3.94 8.06
N GLY A 182 3.09 -3.34 8.53
CA GLY A 182 3.10 -1.94 8.97
C GLY A 182 2.77 -0.94 7.85
N ILE A 183 3.21 -1.21 6.62
CA ILE A 183 2.90 -0.37 5.45
C ILE A 183 1.40 -0.47 5.10
N VAL A 184 0.83 -1.67 5.11
CA VAL A 184 -0.62 -1.87 4.90
C VAL A 184 -1.44 -1.05 5.90
N GLN A 185 -1.08 -1.10 7.19
CA GLN A 185 -1.79 -0.32 8.23
C GLN A 185 -1.74 1.19 7.97
N LYS A 186 -0.58 1.70 7.55
CA LYS A 186 -0.43 3.13 7.19
C LYS A 186 -1.26 3.50 5.97
N ALA A 187 -1.19 2.71 4.90
CA ALA A 187 -1.96 2.93 3.67
C ALA A 187 -3.47 2.91 3.96
N ILE A 188 -3.96 2.00 4.81
CA ILE A 188 -5.36 1.99 5.26
C ILE A 188 -5.72 3.28 6.01
N ALA A 189 -4.84 3.78 6.88
CA ALA A 189 -5.10 4.98 7.68
C ALA A 189 -5.10 6.28 6.86
N GLU A 190 -4.33 6.32 5.77
CA GLU A 190 -4.23 7.48 4.88
C GLU A 190 -5.32 7.49 3.81
N THR A 191 -5.86 6.33 3.42
CA THR A 191 -6.96 6.24 2.46
C THR A 191 -8.25 6.78 3.08
N THR A 192 -8.66 7.97 2.66
CA THR A 192 -9.79 8.71 3.27
C THR A 192 -11.13 8.02 3.07
N GLU A 193 -11.31 7.37 1.93
CA GLU A 193 -12.50 6.67 1.51
C GLU A 193 -12.72 5.44 2.40
N LEU A 194 -11.66 4.73 2.81
CA LEU A 194 -11.75 3.63 3.76
C LEU A 194 -12.17 4.09 5.17
N LYS A 195 -12.03 5.38 5.52
CA LYS A 195 -12.58 5.90 6.79
C LYS A 195 -14.10 6.02 6.74
N GLN A 196 -14.66 6.27 5.56
CA GLN A 196 -16.11 6.40 5.35
C GLN A 196 -16.82 5.04 5.39
N TYR A 197 -16.12 3.95 5.04
CA TYR A 197 -16.67 2.59 4.98
C TYR A 197 -15.91 1.63 5.91
N PRO A 198 -16.25 1.58 7.22
CA PRO A 198 -15.56 0.74 8.20
C PRO A 198 -15.57 -0.75 7.86
N THR A 199 -16.68 -1.26 7.32
CA THR A 199 -16.80 -2.68 6.92
C THR A 199 -15.82 -3.00 5.78
N LEU A 200 -15.81 -2.18 4.72
CA LEU A 200 -14.85 -2.33 3.62
C LEU A 200 -13.40 -2.22 4.10
N ARG A 201 -13.11 -1.30 5.04
CA ARG A 201 -11.78 -1.15 5.64
C ARG A 201 -11.29 -2.43 6.30
N VAL A 202 -12.14 -3.11 7.06
CA VAL A 202 -11.80 -4.38 7.72
C VAL A 202 -11.57 -5.47 6.68
N GLU A 203 -12.47 -5.60 5.69
CA GLU A 203 -12.37 -6.60 4.63
C GLU A 203 -11.09 -6.44 3.79
N VAL A 204 -10.78 -5.21 3.36
CA VAL A 204 -9.55 -4.90 2.60
C VAL A 204 -8.31 -5.17 3.45
N GLY A 205 -8.31 -4.79 4.73
CA GLY A 205 -7.20 -5.05 5.64
C GLY A 205 -6.95 -6.53 5.87
N ASN A 206 -8.01 -7.31 6.10
CA ASN A 206 -7.92 -8.77 6.27
C ASN A 206 -7.38 -9.42 5.00
N ALA A 207 -7.91 -9.05 3.83
CA ALA A 207 -7.47 -9.61 2.56
C ALA A 207 -5.99 -9.28 2.27
N ALA A 208 -5.56 -8.05 2.54
CA ALA A 208 -4.16 -7.65 2.40
C ALA A 208 -3.25 -8.47 3.34
N PHE A 209 -3.63 -8.64 4.62
CA PHE A 209 -2.84 -9.44 5.55
C PHE A 209 -2.78 -10.92 5.21
N GLU A 210 -3.88 -11.50 4.73
CA GLU A 210 -3.92 -12.89 4.27
C GLU A 210 -3.01 -13.09 3.04
N SER A 211 -3.04 -12.17 2.08
CA SER A 211 -2.12 -12.19 0.93
C SER A 211 -0.65 -12.09 1.37
N LEU A 212 -0.31 -11.18 2.28
CA LEU A 212 1.04 -11.09 2.83
C LEU A 212 1.48 -12.37 3.54
N GLU A 213 0.58 -13.05 4.26
CA GLU A 213 0.91 -14.30 4.95
C GLU A 213 1.24 -15.43 3.96
N ARG A 214 0.47 -15.54 2.86
CA ARG A 214 0.79 -16.49 1.78
C ARG A 214 2.15 -16.21 1.14
N MET A 215 2.44 -14.94 0.85
CA MET A 215 3.73 -14.51 0.28
C MET A 215 4.89 -14.78 1.23
N ARG A 216 4.69 -14.58 2.54
CA ARG A 216 5.67 -14.93 3.59
C ARG A 216 6.00 -16.41 3.57
N GLU A 217 5.00 -17.28 3.56
CA GLU A 217 5.21 -18.74 3.58
C GLU A 217 5.95 -19.22 2.32
N GLU A 218 5.60 -18.68 1.15
CA GLU A 218 6.33 -18.96 -0.10
C GLU A 218 7.78 -18.46 -0.03
N SER A 219 7.99 -17.25 0.46
CA SER A 219 9.33 -16.67 0.62
C SER A 219 10.18 -17.43 1.61
N LYS A 220 9.60 -17.88 2.73
CA LYS A 220 10.28 -18.72 3.72
C LYS A 220 10.74 -20.02 3.08
N ARG A 221 9.86 -20.69 2.34
CA ARG A 221 10.19 -21.92 1.60
C ARG A 221 11.33 -21.70 0.62
N ALA A 222 11.24 -20.69 -0.24
CA ALA A 222 12.25 -20.38 -1.24
C ALA A 222 13.61 -20.00 -0.62
N THR A 223 13.58 -19.21 0.45
CA THR A 223 14.79 -18.75 1.14
C THR A 223 15.50 -19.91 1.84
N LEU A 224 14.76 -20.78 2.51
CA LEU A 224 15.33 -21.96 3.17
C LEU A 224 15.85 -22.98 2.14
N GLN A 225 15.19 -23.09 0.99
CA GLN A 225 15.66 -23.93 -0.11
C GLN A 225 17.02 -23.46 -0.65
N LEU A 226 17.31 -22.15 -0.67
CA LEU A 226 18.65 -21.67 -1.02
C LEU A 226 19.73 -22.19 -0.06
N VAL A 227 19.43 -22.23 1.24
CA VAL A 227 20.35 -22.79 2.24
C VAL A 227 20.51 -24.29 2.04
N ASP A 228 19.41 -25.00 1.79
CA ASP A 228 19.42 -26.46 1.58
C ASP A 228 20.18 -26.85 0.29
N MET A 229 20.13 -26.02 -0.74
CA MET A 229 20.92 -26.22 -1.97
C MET A 229 22.42 -26.15 -1.70
N GLU A 230 22.87 -25.18 -0.88
CA GLU A 230 24.28 -25.04 -0.49
C GLU A 230 24.75 -26.20 0.42
N CYS A 231 23.84 -26.83 1.17
CA CYS A 231 24.10 -28.06 1.92
C CYS A 231 24.16 -29.30 1.00
N GLY A 232 23.31 -29.35 -0.03
CA GLY A 232 23.14 -30.52 -0.90
C GLY A 232 24.28 -30.75 -1.89
N TYR A 233 24.93 -29.68 -2.37
CA TYR A 233 26.07 -29.79 -3.28
C TYR A 233 27.18 -28.81 -2.93
N LEU A 234 28.39 -29.36 -2.72
CA LEU A 234 29.57 -28.56 -2.39
C LEU A 234 30.23 -28.00 -3.64
N THR A 235 30.61 -26.72 -3.59
CA THR A 235 31.32 -26.06 -4.70
C THR A 235 32.73 -26.63 -4.85
N VAL A 236 32.92 -27.54 -5.82
CA VAL A 236 34.17 -28.29 -6.02
C VAL A 236 35.35 -27.38 -6.37
N ASP A 237 35.13 -26.26 -7.05
CA ASP A 237 36.19 -25.32 -7.43
C ASP A 237 36.88 -24.68 -6.22
N PHE A 238 36.19 -24.55 -5.08
CA PHE A 238 36.83 -24.14 -3.83
C PHE A 238 37.90 -25.15 -3.43
N PHE A 239 37.56 -26.44 -3.45
CA PHE A 239 38.48 -27.50 -3.01
C PHE A 239 39.62 -27.75 -3.99
N ARG A 240 39.42 -27.49 -5.29
CA ARG A 240 40.49 -27.57 -6.30
C ARG A 240 41.58 -26.50 -6.12
N LYS A 241 41.23 -25.36 -5.53
CA LYS A 241 42.14 -24.22 -5.30
C LYS A 241 42.84 -24.27 -3.95
N LEU A 242 42.48 -25.21 -3.07
CA LEU A 242 43.22 -25.46 -1.84
C LEU A 242 44.66 -25.83 -2.21
N PRO A 243 45.67 -25.32 -1.48
CA PRO A 243 47.04 -25.78 -1.65
C PRO A 243 47.06 -27.31 -1.59
N GLN A 244 47.45 -27.96 -2.69
CA GLN A 244 47.84 -29.36 -2.65
C GLN A 244 49.20 -29.43 -1.97
N ASP A 245 49.22 -29.18 -0.66
CA ASP A 245 50.34 -29.62 0.15
C ASP A 245 50.24 -31.13 0.19
N VAL A 246 50.83 -31.75 -0.83
CA VAL A 246 51.26 -33.14 -0.80
C VAL A 246 52.30 -33.20 0.32
N GLU A 247 51.84 -33.30 1.57
CA GLU A 247 52.56 -34.17 2.49
C GLU A 247 52.55 -35.52 1.80
N LYS A 248 53.68 -35.81 1.13
CA LYS A 248 54.03 -37.16 0.68
C LYS A 248 53.53 -38.10 1.76
N GLY A 249 52.57 -38.94 1.39
CA GLY A 249 51.76 -39.72 2.32
C GLY A 249 52.60 -40.16 3.50
N GLY A 250 52.13 -39.78 4.70
CA GLY A 250 52.80 -40.12 5.94
C GLY A 250 53.26 -41.57 5.90
N ASN A 251 54.50 -41.80 6.32
CA ASN A 251 55.15 -43.09 6.30
C ASN A 251 54.15 -44.19 6.71
N PRO A 252 53.95 -45.26 5.93
CA PRO A 252 52.94 -46.29 6.22
C PRO A 252 53.16 -47.03 7.56
N THR A 253 54.25 -46.70 8.26
CA THR A 253 54.62 -47.14 9.61
C THR A 253 54.08 -46.26 10.75
N HIS A 254 53.50 -45.09 10.48
CA HIS A 254 52.84 -44.28 11.51
C HIS A 254 51.49 -44.91 11.91
N SER A 255 51.25 -44.99 13.22
CA SER A 255 49.98 -45.44 13.80
C SER A 255 48.80 -44.69 13.16
N LEU A 256 47.65 -45.36 13.01
CA LEU A 256 46.39 -44.74 12.56
C LEU A 256 46.08 -43.46 13.38
N PHE A 257 46.53 -43.41 14.64
CA PHE A 257 46.41 -42.25 15.54
C PHE A 257 47.30 -41.06 15.17
N ASP A 258 48.48 -41.27 14.59
CA ASP A 258 49.38 -40.18 14.17
C ASP A 258 48.92 -39.50 12.87
N ARG A 259 48.02 -40.16 12.11
CA ARG A 259 47.48 -39.62 10.85
C ARG A 259 46.46 -38.49 11.09
N TYR A 260 45.79 -38.47 12.24
CA TYR A 260 44.93 -37.36 12.68
C TYR A 260 45.63 -36.48 13.72
N ASN A 261 46.88 -36.12 13.43
CA ASN A 261 47.62 -35.18 14.26
C ASN A 261 46.85 -33.84 14.35
N ASP A 262 47.00 -33.13 15.47
CA ASP A 262 46.28 -31.89 15.75
C ASP A 262 46.47 -30.83 14.65
N SER A 263 47.62 -30.85 13.97
CA SER A 263 47.91 -30.02 12.80
C SER A 263 46.96 -30.28 11.63
N TYR A 264 46.66 -31.54 11.32
CA TYR A 264 45.73 -31.93 10.25
C TYR A 264 44.30 -31.51 10.60
N LEU A 265 43.83 -31.80 11.82
CA LEU A 265 42.47 -31.46 12.24
C LEU A 265 42.23 -29.95 12.29
N ARG A 266 43.23 -29.17 12.72
CA ARG A 266 43.18 -27.70 12.65
C ARG A 266 43.09 -27.20 11.20
N ARG A 267 43.82 -27.83 10.28
CA ARG A 267 43.75 -27.51 8.84
C ARG A 267 42.36 -27.80 8.28
N VAL A 268 41.77 -28.95 8.62
CA VAL A 268 40.39 -29.29 8.22
C VAL A 268 39.41 -28.25 8.72
N GLY A 269 39.46 -27.89 10.01
CA GLY A 269 38.59 -26.85 10.60
C GLY A 269 38.74 -25.50 9.89
N SER A 270 39.97 -25.07 9.62
CA SER A 270 40.25 -23.82 8.88
C SER A 270 39.69 -23.84 7.46
N THR A 271 39.86 -24.96 6.73
CA THR A 271 39.34 -25.13 5.37
C THR A 271 37.81 -25.09 5.35
N VAL A 272 37.16 -25.80 6.28
CA VAL A 272 35.70 -25.79 6.41
C VAL A 272 35.21 -24.38 6.74
N LEU A 273 35.87 -23.67 7.66
CA LEU A 273 35.50 -22.30 8.01
C LEU A 273 35.60 -21.35 6.79
N GLN A 274 36.65 -21.48 5.99
CA GLN A 274 36.81 -20.69 4.76
C GLN A 274 35.69 -20.98 3.76
N TYR A 275 35.32 -22.26 3.58
CA TYR A 275 34.19 -22.65 2.72
C TYR A 275 32.87 -22.06 3.22
N VAL A 276 32.58 -22.24 4.52
CA VAL A 276 31.35 -21.72 5.15
C VAL A 276 31.26 -20.21 5.02
N ASN A 277 32.37 -19.48 5.22
CA ASN A 277 32.40 -18.03 5.05
C ASN A 277 32.14 -17.60 3.59
N MET A 278 32.69 -18.33 2.61
CA MET A 278 32.41 -18.09 1.20
C MET A 278 30.92 -18.30 0.88
N THR A 279 30.34 -19.42 1.33
CA THR A 279 28.91 -19.70 1.16
C THR A 279 28.03 -18.68 1.88
N CYS A 280 28.40 -18.25 3.09
CA CYS A 280 27.70 -17.17 3.81
C CYS A 280 27.71 -15.85 3.02
N ALA A 281 28.83 -15.52 2.37
CA ALA A 281 28.93 -14.33 1.53
C ALA A 281 28.03 -14.44 0.28
N SER A 282 27.90 -15.62 -0.32
CA SER A 282 26.95 -15.91 -1.40
C SER A 282 25.50 -15.74 -0.92
N LEU A 283 25.13 -16.43 0.17
CA LEU A 283 23.78 -16.41 0.74
C LEU A 283 23.36 -15.02 1.22
N ARG A 284 24.29 -14.20 1.73
CA ARG A 284 24.03 -12.79 2.08
C ARG A 284 23.48 -11.98 0.90
N ASN A 285 23.82 -12.34 -0.34
CA ASN A 285 23.31 -11.69 -1.54
C ASN A 285 22.07 -12.39 -2.11
N SER A 286 21.99 -13.72 -2.01
CA SER A 286 20.88 -14.50 -2.59
C SER A 286 19.60 -14.47 -1.75
N ILE A 287 19.72 -14.45 -0.41
CA ILE A 287 18.58 -14.40 0.52
C ILE A 287 17.74 -13.14 0.30
N PRO A 288 18.31 -11.91 0.31
CA PRO A 288 17.53 -10.70 0.02
C PRO A 288 16.82 -10.74 -1.32
N LYS A 289 17.47 -11.29 -2.37
CA LYS A 289 16.86 -11.42 -3.70
C LYS A 289 15.63 -12.33 -3.68
N SER A 290 15.70 -13.47 -2.98
CA SER A 290 14.56 -14.37 -2.79
C SER A 290 13.41 -13.69 -2.04
N ILE A 291 13.72 -12.99 -0.94
CA ILE A 291 12.72 -12.28 -0.14
C ILE A 291 12.05 -11.17 -0.95
N VAL A 292 12.83 -10.37 -1.69
CA VAL A 292 12.29 -9.31 -2.55
C VAL A 292 11.43 -9.90 -3.66
N TYR A 293 11.87 -11.00 -4.28
CA TYR A 293 11.11 -11.63 -5.36
C TYR A 293 9.77 -12.19 -4.88
N CYS A 294 9.76 -12.97 -3.78
CA CYS A 294 8.57 -13.67 -3.29
C CYS A 294 7.65 -12.79 -2.43
N GLN A 295 8.17 -11.78 -1.71
CA GLN A 295 7.34 -10.92 -0.84
C GLN A 295 7.18 -9.53 -1.40
N VAL A 296 8.26 -8.76 -1.52
CA VAL A 296 8.17 -7.31 -1.77
C VAL A 296 7.57 -7.03 -3.15
N ARG A 297 8.06 -7.73 -4.18
CA ARG A 297 7.58 -7.60 -5.56
C ARG A 297 6.17 -8.14 -5.73
N GLU A 298 5.87 -9.30 -5.14
CA GLU A 298 4.53 -9.87 -5.21
C GLU A 298 3.51 -9.02 -4.44
N ALA A 299 3.84 -8.55 -3.24
CA ALA A 299 3.00 -7.61 -2.50
C ALA A 299 2.73 -6.34 -3.31
N LYS A 300 3.71 -5.82 -4.06
CA LYS A 300 3.49 -4.67 -4.95
C LYS A 300 2.53 -4.98 -6.12
N ARG A 301 2.51 -6.22 -6.60
CA ARG A 301 1.81 -6.61 -7.84
C ARG A 301 0.41 -7.11 -7.60
N SER A 302 0.21 -7.92 -6.57
CA SER A 302 -0.95 -8.81 -6.45
C SER A 302 -1.58 -8.81 -5.05
N LEU A 303 -1.31 -7.79 -4.21
CA LEU A 303 -1.81 -7.72 -2.83
C LEU A 303 -3.32 -8.00 -2.71
N LEU A 304 -4.10 -7.42 -3.62
CA LEU A 304 -5.56 -7.51 -3.63
C LEU A 304 -6.14 -8.37 -4.76
N ASP A 305 -5.33 -9.09 -5.54
CA ASP A 305 -5.84 -9.85 -6.70
C ASP A 305 -6.87 -10.92 -6.29
N PHE A 306 -6.60 -11.63 -5.20
CA PHE A 306 -7.54 -12.59 -4.64
C PHE A 306 -8.82 -11.90 -4.16
N PHE A 307 -8.69 -10.75 -3.51
CA PHE A 307 -9.83 -9.96 -3.07
C PHE A 307 -10.69 -9.48 -4.24
N PHE A 308 -10.08 -8.99 -5.33
CA PHE A 308 -10.81 -8.59 -6.53
C PHE A 308 -11.55 -9.76 -7.19
N THR A 309 -10.94 -10.94 -7.18
CA THR A 309 -11.58 -12.18 -7.68
C THR A 309 -12.81 -12.55 -6.86
N GLU A 310 -12.72 -12.44 -5.53
CA GLU A 310 -13.85 -12.70 -4.62
C GLU A 310 -14.92 -11.60 -4.71
N LEU A 311 -14.51 -10.34 -4.89
CA LEU A 311 -15.42 -9.22 -5.04
C LEU A 311 -16.31 -9.36 -6.28
N GLY A 312 -15.77 -9.88 -7.39
CA GLY A 312 -16.53 -10.14 -8.61
C GLY A 312 -17.62 -11.21 -8.46
N LYS A 313 -17.57 -12.04 -7.42
CA LYS A 313 -18.57 -13.07 -7.11
C LYS A 313 -19.66 -12.58 -6.15
N LYS A 314 -19.50 -11.40 -5.54
CA LYS A 314 -20.43 -10.90 -4.52
C LYS A 314 -21.71 -10.35 -5.12
N GLU A 315 -22.82 -10.64 -4.45
CA GLU A 315 -24.13 -10.09 -4.80
C GLU A 315 -24.30 -8.64 -4.33
N SER A 316 -25.27 -7.91 -4.91
CA SER A 316 -25.57 -6.51 -4.56
C SER A 316 -25.80 -6.29 -3.05
N LYS A 317 -26.45 -7.23 -2.37
CA LYS A 317 -26.69 -7.15 -0.91
C LYS A 317 -25.38 -7.19 -0.11
N GLN A 318 -24.43 -8.03 -0.52
CA GLN A 318 -23.14 -8.16 0.13
C GLN A 318 -22.27 -6.92 -0.13
N LEU A 319 -22.27 -6.41 -1.37
CA LEU A 319 -21.58 -5.17 -1.72
C LEU A 319 -22.17 -3.97 -0.96
N SER A 320 -23.49 -3.93 -0.77
CA SER A 320 -24.15 -2.89 0.03
C SER A 320 -23.66 -2.92 1.47
N LYS A 321 -23.58 -4.12 2.08
CA LYS A 321 -23.06 -4.31 3.43
C LYS A 321 -21.60 -3.85 3.59
N MET A 322 -20.79 -4.02 2.55
CA MET A 322 -19.40 -3.54 2.58
C MET A 322 -19.33 -2.02 2.49
N LEU A 323 -20.22 -1.43 1.71
CA LEU A 323 -20.40 0.02 1.54
C LEU A 323 -21.47 0.57 2.50
N ASP A 324 -21.57 0.03 3.72
CA ASP A 324 -22.50 0.50 4.75
C ASP A 324 -22.10 1.93 5.17
N GLU A 325 -22.60 2.90 4.43
CA GLU A 325 -22.54 4.32 4.76
C GLU A 325 -23.53 4.63 5.88
N ASP A 326 -23.15 5.54 6.79
CA ASP A 326 -24.07 6.07 7.78
C ASP A 326 -25.30 6.66 7.07
N PRO A 327 -26.53 6.17 7.34
CA PRO A 327 -27.75 6.70 6.74
C PRO A 327 -27.89 8.22 6.89
N ALA A 328 -27.36 8.80 7.98
CA ALA A 328 -27.34 10.23 8.20
C ALA A 328 -26.44 10.96 7.18
N VAL A 329 -25.29 10.36 6.81
CA VAL A 329 -24.38 10.89 5.79
C VAL A 329 -25.03 10.80 4.41
N GLN A 330 -25.66 9.66 4.09
CA GLN A 330 -26.37 9.48 2.82
C GLN A 330 -27.51 10.50 2.67
N GLN A 331 -28.33 10.68 3.70
CA GLN A 331 -29.43 11.64 3.70
C GLN A 331 -28.91 13.08 3.63
N ARG A 332 -27.84 13.41 4.36
CA ARG A 332 -27.20 14.73 4.30
C ARG A 332 -26.66 15.02 2.90
N ARG A 333 -26.00 14.06 2.26
CA ARG A 333 -25.52 14.17 0.87
C ARG A 333 -26.67 14.43 -0.10
N ALA A 334 -27.77 13.69 0.02
CA ALA A 334 -28.96 13.87 -0.82
C ALA A 334 -29.58 15.27 -0.64
N ASN A 335 -29.69 15.76 0.60
CA ASN A 335 -30.22 17.09 0.89
C ASN A 335 -29.33 18.20 0.34
N LEU A 336 -28.01 18.07 0.48
CA LEU A 336 -27.04 19.04 -0.08
C LEU A 336 -27.06 19.04 -1.61
N ALA A 337 -27.13 17.87 -2.25
CA ALA A 337 -27.23 17.75 -3.69
C ALA A 337 -28.49 18.43 -4.24
N LYS A 338 -29.65 18.19 -3.61
CA LYS A 338 -30.91 18.84 -3.98
C LYS A 338 -30.83 20.36 -3.79
N ARG A 339 -30.21 20.83 -2.70
CA ARG A 339 -30.00 22.26 -2.45
C ARG A 339 -29.09 22.87 -3.51
N LEU A 340 -27.99 22.20 -3.87
CA LEU A 340 -27.05 22.64 -4.91
C LEU A 340 -27.76 22.79 -6.27
N GLU A 341 -28.60 21.83 -6.63
CA GLU A 341 -29.39 21.87 -7.87
C GLU A 341 -30.31 23.11 -7.92
N LEU A 342 -30.99 23.41 -6.82
CA LEU A 342 -31.83 24.62 -6.71
C LEU A 342 -31.01 25.90 -6.87
N TYR A 343 -29.81 25.98 -6.26
CA TYR A 343 -28.94 27.15 -6.41
C TYR A 343 -28.38 27.28 -7.83
N ARG A 344 -28.06 26.18 -8.51
CA ARG A 344 -27.64 26.20 -9.92
C ARG A 344 -28.78 26.63 -10.84
N SER A 345 -30.01 26.18 -10.59
CA SER A 345 -31.18 26.66 -11.32
C SER A 345 -31.38 28.17 -11.10
N ALA A 346 -31.26 28.63 -9.86
CA ALA A 346 -31.37 30.06 -9.53
C ALA A 346 -30.24 30.88 -10.17
N GLN A 347 -29.02 30.36 -10.23
CA GLN A 347 -27.90 30.98 -10.94
C GLN A 347 -28.22 31.18 -12.42
N HIS A 348 -28.72 30.14 -13.09
CA HIS A 348 -29.10 30.19 -14.49
C HIS A 348 -30.22 31.21 -14.75
N GLU A 349 -31.23 31.28 -13.87
CA GLU A 349 -32.31 32.28 -13.98
C GLU A 349 -31.80 33.72 -13.78
N ILE A 350 -30.93 33.95 -12.79
CA ILE A 350 -30.35 35.28 -12.54
C ILE A 350 -29.46 35.71 -13.70
N ASP A 351 -28.63 34.81 -14.22
CA ASP A 351 -27.77 35.11 -15.36
C ASP A 351 -28.62 35.47 -16.59
N ALA A 352 -29.71 34.74 -16.87
CA ALA A 352 -30.62 35.06 -17.97
C ALA A 352 -31.21 36.48 -17.88
N VAL A 353 -31.48 36.98 -16.67
CA VAL A 353 -31.98 38.36 -16.43
C VAL A 353 -30.85 39.40 -16.42
N ALA A 354 -29.63 39.02 -16.04
CA ALA A 354 -28.48 39.93 -16.04
C ALA A 354 -28.01 40.31 -17.45
N TRP A 355 -28.23 39.45 -18.45
CA TRP A 355 -27.83 39.65 -19.84
C TRP A 355 -28.93 40.25 -20.74
N SER A 356 -30.18 40.38 -20.26
CA SER A 356 -31.22 41.14 -20.97
C SER A 356 -31.02 42.65 -20.77
N LYS A 357 -30.01 43.19 -21.44
CA LYS A 357 -29.84 44.64 -21.60
C LYS A 357 -30.84 45.24 -22.57
#